data_AF-A0A397B5E1-F1
#
_entry.id   AF-A0A397B5E1-F1
#
_cell.length_a   1.000
_cell.length_b   1.000
_cell.length_c   1.000
_cell.angle_alpha   90.00
_cell.angle_beta   90.00
_cell.angle_gamma   90.00
#
_symmetry.space_group_name_H-M   'P 1'
#
loop_
_entity.id
_entity.type
_entity.pdbx_description
1 polymer ?
#
loop_
_entity_poly.entity_id
_entity_poly.type
_entity_poly.pdbx_seq_one_letter_code
_entity_poly.pdbx_strand_id
1 'polypeptide(L)'
;MSEPLQLTCPLLNETRHLVDCLGYVDTNYASGDVAMQKLVKLQIEQQLAQMPPCDDAHYLAYLPPLNLKLDSREMKRVAAKVKLTSIDTNKYRVVPPAPSQLKKQSQEVQLEAWQQATDHAKVAIEYQQTKILNLEMQNKYGANRWKLQVGVLHGINERCKSELDDVRKQTDQVNMERKEEQLLNADKLQGLERKRNDLTLKTQWIQVPTPPLIPSPYLKRVKPNPIE
;
A
#
# COMPACT_ATOMS: atom_id res chain seq x y z
N MET A 1 10.67 10.49 -23.20
CA MET A 1 11.15 9.63 -22.11
C MET A 1 10.63 10.26 -20.82
N SER A 2 9.58 9.71 -20.24
CA SER A 2 9.04 10.21 -18.97
C SER A 2 10.00 9.78 -17.86
N GLU A 3 10.52 10.74 -17.09
CA GLU A 3 11.28 10.45 -15.88
C GLU A 3 10.46 9.50 -14.98
N PRO A 4 11.10 8.49 -14.36
CA PRO A 4 10.42 7.68 -13.37
C PRO A 4 9.96 8.61 -12.25
N LEU A 5 8.65 8.65 -11.99
CA LEU A 5 8.09 9.36 -10.85
C LEU A 5 8.87 8.91 -9.61
N GLN A 6 9.61 9.83 -8.99
CA GLN A 6 10.26 9.58 -7.71
C GLN A 6 9.15 9.38 -6.68
N LEU A 7 8.71 8.13 -6.52
CA LEU A 7 7.65 7.68 -5.61
C LEU A 7 8.09 7.69 -4.14
N THR A 8 9.25 8.26 -3.84
CA THR A 8 9.86 8.26 -2.52
C THR A 8 9.80 9.66 -1.92
N CYS A 9 9.21 9.80 -0.75
CA CYS A 9 9.16 11.05 -0.02
C CYS A 9 10.59 11.60 0.16
N PRO A 10 10.92 12.80 -0.33
CA PRO A 10 12.28 13.34 -0.28
C PRO A 10 12.83 13.46 1.16
N LEU A 11 11.96 13.70 2.13
CA LEU A 11 12.29 13.74 3.56
C LEU A 11 12.94 12.44 4.10
N LEU A 12 12.52 11.27 3.58
CA LEU A 12 13.09 9.98 3.96
C LEU A 12 14.49 9.77 3.39
N ASN A 13 14.84 10.45 2.29
CA ASN A 13 16.15 10.32 1.66
C ASN A 13 17.21 11.17 2.36
N GLU A 14 16.84 12.39 2.77
CA GLU A 14 17.76 13.31 3.47
C GLU A 14 18.16 12.79 4.84
N THR A 15 17.22 12.20 5.59
CA THR A 15 17.43 11.74 6.96
C THR A 15 17.81 10.25 7.08
N ARG A 16 17.89 9.52 5.96
CA ARG A 16 18.12 8.07 5.95
C ARG A 16 19.34 7.63 6.75
N HIS A 17 20.41 8.42 6.70
CA HIS A 17 21.67 8.12 7.38
C HIS A 17 21.62 8.33 8.90
N LEU A 18 20.59 9.02 9.41
CA LEU A 18 20.39 9.28 10.84
C LEU A 18 19.50 8.24 11.51
N VAL A 19 18.81 7.41 10.72
CA VAL A 19 17.85 6.42 11.21
C VAL A 19 18.45 5.03 11.05
N ASP A 20 18.89 4.44 12.16
CA ASP A 20 19.31 3.04 12.21
C ASP A 20 18.25 2.22 12.98
N CYS A 21 17.87 1.07 12.43
CA CYS A 21 16.95 0.14 13.07
C CYS A 21 17.28 -1.31 12.67
N LEU A 22 17.66 -2.13 13.65
CA LEU A 22 18.16 -3.48 13.42
C LEU A 22 17.06 -4.54 13.61
N GLY A 23 16.05 -4.55 12.73
CA GLY A 23 14.88 -5.43 12.87
C GLY A 23 15.16 -6.95 12.96
N TYR A 24 16.30 -7.45 12.46
CA TYR A 24 16.71 -8.85 12.61
C TYR A 24 17.44 -9.15 13.94
N VAL A 25 17.92 -8.11 14.64
CA VAL A 25 18.64 -8.20 15.92
C VAL A 25 17.70 -7.87 17.07
N ASP A 26 16.95 -6.76 16.95
CA ASP A 26 16.00 -6.25 17.93
C ASP A 26 14.64 -6.96 17.81
N THR A 27 14.64 -8.27 18.04
CA THR A 27 13.44 -9.08 17.85
C THR A 27 12.32 -8.78 18.85
N ASN A 28 12.59 -8.11 19.97
CA ASN A 28 11.64 -7.90 21.06
C ASN A 28 10.35 -7.19 20.62
N TYR A 29 10.44 -6.28 19.65
CA TYR A 29 9.27 -5.56 19.13
C TYR A 29 8.48 -6.42 18.15
N ALA A 30 9.20 -7.15 17.29
CA ALA A 30 8.65 -8.02 16.24
C ALA A 30 8.09 -9.34 16.80
N SER A 31 8.65 -9.85 17.90
CA SER A 31 8.22 -11.07 18.59
C SER A 31 6.91 -10.88 19.37
N GLY A 32 6.36 -9.67 19.37
CA GLY A 32 5.03 -9.38 19.91
C GLY A 32 5.02 -9.02 21.39
N ASP A 33 6.09 -8.44 21.93
CA ASP A 33 6.04 -7.85 23.28
C ASP A 33 5.03 -6.69 23.32
N VAL A 34 3.81 -7.02 23.77
CA VAL A 34 2.66 -6.12 23.82
C VAL A 34 2.94 -4.93 24.73
N ALA A 35 3.76 -5.09 25.78
CA ALA A 35 4.08 -4.00 26.71
C ALA A 35 4.94 -2.93 26.02
N MET A 36 5.99 -3.35 25.33
CA MET A 36 6.87 -2.44 24.59
C MET A 36 6.12 -1.76 23.43
N GLN A 37 5.30 -2.50 22.68
CA GLN A 37 4.50 -1.91 21.58
C GLN A 37 3.52 -0.85 22.09
N LYS A 38 2.88 -1.08 23.24
CA LYS A 38 1.98 -0.11 23.86
C LYS A 38 2.72 1.14 24.30
N LEU A 39 3.89 0.99 24.93
CA LEU A 39 4.71 2.12 25.36
C LEU A 39 5.14 2.98 24.17
N VAL A 40 5.66 2.34 23.11
CA VAL A 40 6.08 3.04 21.88
C VAL A 40 4.92 3.80 21.25
N LYS A 41 3.74 3.17 21.13
CA LYS A 41 2.53 3.82 20.60
C LYS A 41 2.12 5.03 21.43
N LEU A 42 2.09 4.90 22.75
CA LEU A 42 1.74 5.99 23.65
C LEU A 42 2.73 7.16 23.50
N GLN A 43 4.02 6.89 23.37
CA GLN A 43 5.03 7.92 23.17
C GLN A 43 4.86 8.63 21.82
N ILE A 44 4.55 7.88 20.75
CA ILE A 44 4.22 8.45 19.44
C ILE A 44 2.99 9.37 19.55
N GLU A 45 1.92 8.93 20.22
CA GLU A 45 0.71 9.72 20.41
C GLU A 45 0.99 11.01 21.21
N GLN A 46 1.81 10.94 22.25
CA GLN A 46 2.23 12.13 23.01
C GLN A 46 3.01 13.12 22.14
N GLN A 47 3.94 12.63 21.30
CA GLN A 47 4.68 13.49 20.38
C GLN A 47 3.75 14.10 19.33
N LEU A 48 2.85 13.31 18.74
CA LEU A 48 1.86 13.79 17.78
C LEU A 48 0.94 14.86 18.37
N ALA A 49 0.56 14.74 19.64
CA ALA A 49 -0.23 15.75 20.34
C ALA A 49 0.54 17.07 20.58
N GLN A 50 1.86 17.02 20.66
CA GLN A 50 2.74 18.20 20.81
C GLN A 50 3.10 18.83 19.46
N MET A 51 3.09 18.05 18.38
CA MET A 51 3.39 18.55 17.04
C MET A 51 2.28 19.50 16.54
N PRO A 52 2.65 20.54 15.76
CA PRO A 52 1.66 21.39 15.12
C PRO A 52 0.79 20.58 14.15
N PRO A 53 -0.47 20.99 13.91
CA PRO A 53 -1.32 20.36 12.90
C PRO A 53 -0.60 20.36 11.55
N CYS A 54 -0.73 19.27 10.80
CA CYS A 54 -0.09 19.12 9.50
C CYS A 54 -0.56 20.25 8.57
N ASP A 55 0.37 20.93 7.92
CA ASP A 55 0.04 21.91 6.89
C ASP A 55 -0.48 21.16 5.66
N ASP A 56 -1.78 21.29 5.38
CA ASP A 56 -2.44 20.64 4.24
C ASP A 56 -1.70 20.94 2.94
N ALA A 57 -1.14 22.15 2.78
CA ALA A 57 -0.39 22.53 1.59
C ALA A 57 0.91 21.71 1.44
N HIS A 58 1.60 21.43 2.55
CA HIS A 58 2.83 20.66 2.55
C HIS A 58 2.58 19.17 2.26
N TYR A 59 1.53 18.59 2.85
CA TYR A 59 1.15 17.20 2.58
C TYR A 59 0.70 17.01 1.13
N LEU A 60 -0.11 17.93 0.61
CA LEU A 60 -0.63 17.89 -0.76
C LEU A 60 0.47 18.08 -1.81
N ALA A 61 1.57 18.75 -1.48
CA ALA A 61 2.71 18.92 -2.37
C ALA A 61 3.41 17.59 -2.74
N TYR A 62 3.28 16.55 -1.90
CA TYR A 62 3.84 15.22 -2.19
C TYR A 62 2.95 14.35 -3.08
N LEU A 63 1.69 14.74 -3.27
CA LEU A 63 0.80 14.02 -4.17
C LEU A 63 1.10 14.40 -5.62
N PRO A 64 1.11 13.42 -6.55
CA PRO A 64 1.28 13.72 -7.95
C PRO A 64 0.15 14.64 -8.44
N PRO A 65 0.44 15.61 -9.33
CA PRO A 65 -0.55 16.57 -9.80
C PRO A 65 -1.69 15.84 -10.51
N LEU A 66 -2.91 15.99 -9.98
CA LEU A 66 -4.06 15.25 -10.46
C LEU A 66 -4.70 15.99 -11.65
N ASN A 67 -4.33 15.62 -12.87
CA ASN A 67 -4.97 16.13 -14.09
C ASN A 67 -6.27 15.37 -14.35
N LEU A 68 -7.32 15.69 -13.59
CA LEU A 68 -8.65 15.14 -13.88
C LEU A 68 -9.29 15.94 -15.02
N LYS A 69 -9.36 15.32 -16.21
CA LYS A 69 -10.22 15.79 -17.30
C LYS A 69 -11.68 15.50 -16.96
N LEU A 70 -12.23 16.16 -15.94
CA LEU A 70 -13.61 15.98 -15.52
C LEU A 70 -14.54 16.68 -16.50
N ASP A 71 -15.58 15.96 -16.93
CA ASP A 71 -16.67 16.59 -17.67
C ASP A 71 -17.38 17.60 -16.75
N SER A 72 -17.41 18.85 -17.18
CA SER A 72 -18.12 19.95 -16.53
C SER A 72 -19.59 19.62 -16.22
N ARG A 73 -20.23 18.77 -17.03
CA ARG A 73 -21.63 18.33 -16.84
C ARG A 73 -21.78 17.42 -15.63
N GLU A 74 -20.92 16.43 -15.50
CA GLU A 74 -20.92 15.53 -14.33
C GLU A 74 -20.58 16.27 -13.05
N MET A 75 -19.63 17.22 -13.12
CA MET A 75 -19.29 18.08 -11.98
C MET A 75 -20.51 18.85 -11.46
N LYS A 76 -21.30 19.44 -12.36
CA LYS A 76 -22.53 20.15 -12.01
C LYS A 76 -23.60 19.22 -11.42
N ARG A 77 -23.76 18.02 -11.97
CA ARG A 77 -24.71 17.01 -11.44
C ARG A 77 -24.33 16.58 -10.03
N VAL A 78 -23.05 16.30 -9.78
CA VAL A 78 -22.54 15.90 -8.47
C VAL A 78 -22.66 17.05 -7.46
N ALA A 79 -22.33 18.28 -7.86
CA ALA A 79 -22.54 19.47 -7.03
C ALA A 79 -24.02 19.65 -6.64
N ALA A 80 -24.93 19.36 -7.56
CA ALA A 80 -26.38 19.35 -7.32
C ALA A 80 -26.88 18.12 -6.54
N LYS A 81 -26.01 17.18 -6.17
CA LYS A 81 -26.34 15.90 -5.48
C LYS A 81 -27.42 15.08 -6.20
N VAL A 82 -27.55 15.24 -7.51
CA VAL A 82 -28.52 14.50 -8.32
C VAL A 82 -27.96 13.12 -8.61
N LYS A 83 -28.72 12.06 -8.29
CA LYS A 83 -28.33 10.68 -8.60
C LYS A 83 -28.24 10.47 -10.12
N LEU A 84 -27.33 9.60 -10.55
CA LEU A 84 -27.22 9.23 -11.97
C LEU A 84 -28.53 8.57 -12.42
N THR A 85 -29.02 8.92 -13.62
CA THR A 85 -30.18 8.28 -14.22
C THR A 85 -29.84 6.84 -14.58
N SER A 86 -30.68 5.88 -14.17
CA SER A 86 -30.55 4.49 -14.60
C SER A 86 -30.81 4.36 -16.11
N ILE A 87 -30.25 3.33 -16.72
CA ILE A 87 -30.55 2.98 -18.12
C ILE A 87 -32.06 2.73 -18.25
N ASP A 88 -32.70 3.39 -19.21
CA ASP A 88 -34.13 3.20 -19.47
C ASP A 88 -34.37 1.90 -20.25
N THR A 89 -34.89 0.89 -19.56
CA THR A 89 -35.25 -0.39 -20.16
C THR A 89 -36.63 -0.38 -20.83
N ASN A 90 -37.44 0.65 -20.58
CA ASN A 90 -38.83 0.70 -21.06
C ASN A 90 -38.92 0.88 -22.58
N LYS A 91 -37.92 1.54 -23.18
CA LYS A 91 -37.83 1.77 -24.64
C LYS A 91 -37.89 0.49 -25.47
N TYR A 92 -37.42 -0.65 -24.92
CA TYR A 92 -37.40 -1.94 -25.62
C TYR A 92 -38.58 -2.84 -25.26
N ARG A 93 -39.44 -2.39 -24.35
CA ARG A 93 -40.59 -3.16 -23.88
C ARG A 93 -41.80 -2.82 -24.73
N VAL A 94 -42.35 -3.84 -25.39
CA VAL A 94 -43.64 -3.71 -26.10
C VAL A 94 -44.76 -3.88 -25.08
N VAL A 95 -45.42 -2.78 -24.71
CA VAL A 95 -46.58 -2.77 -23.83
C VAL A 95 -47.70 -2.00 -24.52
N PRO A 96 -48.94 -2.51 -24.55
CA PRO A 96 -50.06 -1.72 -25.00
C PRO A 96 -50.27 -0.49 -24.10
N PRO A 97 -50.89 0.60 -24.61
CA PRO A 97 -51.22 1.76 -23.80
C PRO A 97 -52.05 1.35 -22.58
N ALA A 98 -51.79 1.95 -21.42
CA ALA A 98 -52.48 1.56 -20.20
C ALA A 98 -54.00 1.88 -20.34
N PRO A 99 -54.89 1.03 -19.79
CA PRO A 99 -56.33 1.26 -19.86
C PRO A 99 -56.75 2.58 -19.19
N SER A 100 -55.93 3.12 -18.29
CA SER A 100 -56.10 4.44 -17.68
C SER A 100 -55.88 5.60 -18.65
N GLN A 101 -54.94 5.47 -19.59
CA GLN A 101 -54.67 6.46 -20.65
C GLN A 101 -55.78 6.47 -21.71
N LEU A 102 -56.41 5.32 -21.92
CA LEU A 102 -57.45 5.13 -22.93
C LEU A 102 -58.87 5.54 -22.46
N LYS A 103 -59.16 5.48 -21.15
CA LYS A 103 -60.54 5.68 -20.64
C LYS A 103 -60.85 7.10 -20.16
N LYS A 104 -59.86 7.97 -19.94
CA LYS A 104 -60.04 9.25 -19.21
C LYS A 104 -59.47 10.49 -19.90
N GLN A 105 -58.93 10.38 -21.11
CA GLN A 105 -58.22 11.48 -21.78
C GLN A 105 -58.85 11.81 -23.14
N SER A 106 -58.59 13.02 -23.64
CA SER A 106 -59.04 13.51 -24.95
C SER A 106 -58.60 12.56 -26.08
N GLN A 107 -59.35 12.54 -27.18
CA GLN A 107 -59.08 11.66 -28.33
C GLN A 107 -57.65 11.82 -28.89
N GLU A 108 -57.08 13.01 -28.81
CA GLU A 108 -55.70 13.32 -29.19
C GLU A 108 -54.66 12.56 -28.35
N VAL A 109 -54.86 12.51 -27.03
CA VAL A 109 -53.93 11.84 -26.10
C VAL A 109 -54.00 10.32 -26.25
N GLN A 110 -55.19 9.80 -26.57
CA GLN A 110 -55.35 8.38 -26.89
C GLN A 110 -54.61 8.02 -28.18
N LEU A 111 -54.71 8.87 -29.21
CA LEU A 111 -53.98 8.68 -30.47
C LEU A 111 -52.47 8.71 -30.26
N GLU A 112 -51.98 9.67 -29.47
CA GLU A 112 -50.55 9.79 -29.13
C GLU A 112 -50.03 8.56 -28.38
N ALA A 113 -50.79 8.04 -27.41
CA ALA A 113 -50.41 6.84 -26.67
C ALA A 113 -50.31 5.60 -27.58
N TRP A 114 -51.21 5.44 -28.55
CA TRP A 114 -51.14 4.38 -29.56
C TRP A 114 -49.96 4.57 -30.53
N GLN A 115 -49.67 5.80 -30.93
CA GLN A 115 -48.50 6.11 -31.75
C GLN A 115 -47.21 5.74 -31.02
N GLN A 116 -47.05 6.16 -29.77
CA GLN A 116 -45.89 5.81 -28.93
C GLN A 116 -45.75 4.29 -28.75
N ALA A 117 -46.84 3.58 -28.47
CA ALA A 117 -46.81 2.12 -28.36
C ALA A 117 -46.42 1.44 -29.69
N THR A 118 -46.88 1.98 -30.82
CA THR A 118 -46.53 1.50 -32.16
C THR A 118 -45.06 1.73 -32.46
N ASP A 119 -44.53 2.89 -32.11
CA ASP A 119 -43.13 3.23 -32.34
C ASP A 119 -42.20 2.41 -31.44
N HIS A 120 -42.58 2.17 -30.17
CA HIS A 120 -41.87 1.21 -29.32
C HIS A 120 -41.90 -0.21 -29.89
N ALA A 121 -43.02 -0.65 -30.47
CA ALA A 121 -43.11 -1.95 -31.13
C ALA A 121 -42.18 -2.06 -32.34
N LYS A 122 -42.13 -1.03 -33.20
CA LYS A 122 -41.17 -0.95 -34.32
C LYS A 122 -39.73 -1.06 -33.84
N VAL A 123 -39.35 -0.26 -32.84
CA VAL A 123 -38.01 -0.30 -32.24
C VAL A 123 -37.67 -1.68 -31.69
N ALA A 124 -38.62 -2.34 -31.02
CA ALA A 124 -38.43 -3.68 -30.49
C ALA A 124 -38.21 -4.72 -31.59
N ILE A 125 -38.94 -4.65 -32.71
CA ILE A 125 -38.78 -5.56 -33.85
C ILE A 125 -37.38 -5.42 -34.44
N GLU A 126 -36.96 -4.20 -34.75
CA GLU A 126 -35.61 -3.92 -35.29
C GLU A 126 -34.51 -4.41 -34.34
N TYR A 127 -34.70 -4.22 -33.02
CA TYR A 127 -33.79 -4.73 -32.02
C TYR A 127 -33.74 -6.27 -31.99
N GLN A 128 -34.88 -6.95 -32.09
CA GLN A 128 -34.90 -8.42 -32.13
C GLN A 128 -34.23 -8.96 -33.40
N GLN A 129 -34.44 -8.32 -34.56
CA GLN A 129 -33.76 -8.70 -35.80
C GLN A 129 -32.23 -8.58 -35.66
N THR A 130 -31.76 -7.45 -35.11
CA THR A 130 -30.34 -7.24 -34.82
C THR A 130 -29.81 -8.28 -33.82
N LYS A 131 -30.59 -8.60 -32.79
CA LYS A 131 -30.23 -9.62 -31.79
C LYS A 131 -30.08 -11.00 -32.42
N ILE A 132 -30.98 -11.40 -33.34
CA ILE A 132 -30.87 -12.68 -34.05
C ILE A 132 -29.57 -12.72 -34.84
N LEU A 133 -29.25 -11.67 -35.61
CA LEU A 133 -28.01 -11.59 -36.36
C LEU A 133 -26.77 -11.66 -35.45
N ASN A 134 -26.79 -10.98 -34.31
CA ASN A 134 -25.72 -11.07 -33.31
C ASN A 134 -25.58 -12.48 -32.72
N LEU A 135 -26.69 -13.16 -32.44
CA LEU A 135 -26.69 -14.53 -31.94
C LEU A 135 -26.18 -15.53 -32.99
N GLU A 136 -26.51 -15.34 -34.27
CA GLU A 136 -25.96 -16.14 -35.36
C GLU A 136 -24.45 -15.95 -35.48
N MET A 137 -23.97 -14.70 -35.40
CA MET A 137 -22.53 -14.40 -35.39
C MET A 137 -21.84 -15.01 -34.17
N GLN A 138 -22.46 -14.94 -32.99
CA GLN A 138 -21.93 -15.56 -31.77
C GLN A 138 -21.93 -17.09 -31.88
N ASN A 139 -22.94 -17.71 -32.47
CA ASN A 139 -23.00 -19.16 -32.65
C ASN A 139 -21.89 -19.62 -33.61
N LYS A 140 -21.64 -18.87 -34.69
CA LYS A 140 -20.59 -19.18 -35.68
C LYS A 140 -19.17 -18.99 -35.14
N TYR A 141 -18.89 -17.88 -34.44
CA TYR A 141 -17.51 -17.48 -34.10
C TYR A 141 -17.21 -17.48 -32.60
N GLY A 142 -18.22 -17.52 -31.74
CA GLY A 142 -18.09 -17.31 -30.30
C GLY A 142 -17.17 -18.32 -29.63
N ALA A 143 -17.33 -19.61 -29.93
CA ALA A 143 -16.51 -20.67 -29.33
C ALA A 143 -15.02 -20.52 -29.69
N ASN A 144 -14.71 -20.24 -30.96
CA ASN A 144 -13.32 -20.08 -31.41
C ASN A 144 -12.70 -18.80 -30.85
N ARG A 145 -13.45 -17.69 -30.85
CA ARG A 145 -13.00 -16.43 -30.23
C ARG A 145 -12.76 -16.59 -28.74
N TRP A 146 -13.63 -17.32 -28.03
CA TRP A 146 -13.47 -17.60 -26.61
C TRP A 146 -12.19 -18.38 -26.33
N LYS A 147 -11.91 -19.44 -27.09
CA LYS A 147 -10.67 -20.22 -26.95
C LYS A 147 -9.41 -19.35 -27.15
N LEU A 148 -9.41 -18.49 -28.17
CA LEU A 148 -8.32 -17.53 -28.40
C LEU A 148 -8.15 -16.60 -27.19
N GLN A 149 -9.26 -16.04 -26.70
CA GLN A 149 -9.24 -15.14 -25.54
C GLN A 149 -8.69 -15.83 -24.29
N VAL A 150 -9.06 -17.10 -24.05
CA VAL A 150 -8.53 -17.90 -22.95
C VAL A 150 -7.01 -18.08 -23.11
N GLY A 151 -6.51 -18.34 -24.32
CA GLY A 151 -5.07 -18.42 -24.58
C GLY A 151 -4.34 -17.11 -24.29
N VAL A 152 -4.90 -15.97 -24.68
CA VAL A 152 -4.34 -14.64 -24.37
C VAL A 152 -4.34 -14.39 -22.86
N LEU A 153 -5.46 -14.69 -22.17
CA LEU A 153 -5.56 -14.54 -20.71
C LEU A 153 -4.57 -15.44 -19.97
N HIS A 154 -4.36 -16.66 -20.44
CA HIS A 154 -3.34 -17.56 -19.89
C HIS A 154 -1.94 -16.97 -20.04
N GLY A 155 -1.58 -16.45 -21.23
CA GLY A 155 -0.29 -15.79 -21.45
C GLY A 155 -0.08 -14.57 -20.54
N ILE A 156 -1.12 -13.76 -20.34
CA ILE A 156 -1.08 -12.63 -19.39
C ILE A 156 -0.87 -13.15 -17.96
N ASN A 157 -1.57 -14.22 -17.57
CA ASN A 157 -1.46 -14.80 -16.24
C ASN A 157 -0.04 -15.32 -15.95
N GLU A 158 0.56 -16.05 -16.88
CA GLU A 158 1.93 -16.56 -16.76
C GLU A 158 2.95 -15.41 -16.70
N ARG A 159 2.76 -14.35 -17.48
CA ARG A 159 3.59 -13.15 -17.39
C ARG A 159 3.50 -12.49 -16.01
N CYS A 160 2.29 -12.27 -15.49
CA CYS A 160 2.10 -11.68 -14.16
C CYS A 160 2.70 -12.55 -13.05
N LYS A 161 2.63 -13.88 -13.16
CA LYS A 161 3.31 -14.80 -12.23
C LYS A 161 4.82 -14.64 -12.29
N SER A 162 5.41 -14.61 -13.49
CA SER A 162 6.85 -14.39 -13.65
C SER A 162 7.29 -13.05 -13.05
N GLU A 163 6.56 -11.96 -13.35
CA GLU A 163 6.85 -10.64 -12.78
C GLU A 163 6.75 -10.64 -11.25
N LEU A 164 5.77 -11.36 -10.67
CA LEU A 164 5.65 -11.52 -9.22
C LEU A 164 6.81 -12.30 -8.61
N ASP A 165 7.22 -13.40 -9.25
CA ASP A 165 8.33 -14.22 -8.76
C ASP A 165 9.66 -13.47 -8.85
N ASP A 166 9.85 -12.64 -9.87
CA ASP A 166 11.04 -11.79 -10.00
C ASP A 166 11.08 -10.71 -8.91
N VAL A 167 9.94 -10.06 -8.63
CA VAL A 167 9.84 -9.08 -7.52
C VAL A 167 10.06 -9.76 -6.16
N ARG A 168 9.58 -10.99 -5.97
CA ARG A 168 9.84 -11.78 -4.76
C ARG A 168 11.32 -12.07 -4.59
N LYS A 169 12.00 -12.55 -5.65
CA LYS A 169 13.45 -12.78 -5.62
C LYS A 169 14.23 -11.50 -5.29
N GLN A 170 13.85 -10.37 -5.88
CA GLN A 170 14.47 -9.08 -5.57
C GLN A 170 14.25 -8.68 -4.11
N THR A 171 13.03 -8.87 -3.60
CA THR A 171 12.70 -8.62 -2.19
C THR A 171 13.50 -9.52 -1.24
N ASP A 172 13.59 -10.81 -1.55
CA ASP A 172 14.33 -11.78 -0.76
C ASP A 172 15.82 -11.47 -0.76
N GLN A 173 16.40 -11.11 -1.92
CA GLN A 173 17.79 -10.68 -2.03
C GLN A 173 18.08 -9.48 -1.12
N VAL A 174 17.25 -8.43 -1.18
CA VAL A 174 17.40 -7.25 -0.31
C VAL A 174 17.27 -7.62 1.16
N ASN A 175 16.36 -8.54 1.51
CA ASN A 175 16.21 -9.00 2.88
C ASN A 175 17.41 -9.83 3.36
N MET A 176 18.00 -10.66 2.49
CA MET A 176 19.21 -11.43 2.80
C MET A 176 20.40 -10.50 3.03
N GLU A 177 20.64 -9.54 2.13
CA GLU A 177 21.69 -8.52 2.27
C GLU A 177 21.52 -7.72 3.56
N ARG A 178 20.30 -7.26 3.85
CA ARG A 178 19.99 -6.54 5.10
C ARG A 178 20.28 -7.41 6.32
N LYS A 179 19.91 -8.69 6.30
CA LYS A 179 20.14 -9.60 7.42
C LYS A 179 21.65 -9.81 7.66
N GLU A 180 22.42 -10.02 6.60
CA GLU A 180 23.87 -10.19 6.68
C GLU A 180 24.55 -8.95 7.29
N GLU A 181 24.21 -7.75 6.78
CA GLU A 181 24.74 -6.49 7.28
C GLU A 181 24.42 -6.28 8.77
N GLN A 182 23.17 -6.54 9.17
CA GLN A 182 22.75 -6.38 10.57
C GLN A 182 23.46 -7.38 11.50
N LEU A 183 23.64 -8.64 11.10
CA LEU A 183 24.34 -9.63 11.92
C LEU A 183 25.83 -9.27 12.07
N LEU A 184 26.49 -8.84 11.00
CA LEU A 184 27.88 -8.41 11.05
C LEU A 184 28.09 -7.18 11.95
N ASN A 185 27.15 -6.23 11.92
CA ASN A 185 27.20 -5.06 12.79
C ASN A 185 26.81 -5.40 14.25
N ALA A 186 25.91 -6.36 14.48
CA ALA A 186 25.55 -6.83 15.82
C ALA A 186 26.75 -7.40 16.57
N ASP A 187 27.58 -8.22 15.91
CA ASP A 187 28.80 -8.76 16.53
C ASP A 187 29.77 -7.64 16.96
N LYS A 188 29.92 -6.62 16.13
CA LYS A 188 30.73 -5.43 16.46
C LYS A 188 30.14 -4.66 17.65
N LEU A 189 28.82 -4.46 17.67
CA LEU A 189 28.12 -3.78 18.75
C LEU A 189 28.29 -4.53 20.08
N GLN A 190 28.13 -5.85 20.08
CA GLN A 190 28.36 -6.66 21.28
C GLN A 190 29.82 -6.58 21.76
N GLY A 191 30.79 -6.58 20.84
CA GLY A 191 32.20 -6.38 21.17
C GLY A 191 32.48 -5.01 21.81
N LEU A 192 31.90 -3.95 21.26
CA LEU A 192 31.99 -2.60 21.81
C LEU A 192 31.30 -2.49 23.17
N GLU A 193 30.15 -3.15 23.35
CA GLU A 193 29.43 -3.16 24.61
C GLU A 193 30.24 -3.86 25.72
N ARG A 194 30.83 -5.02 25.42
CA ARG A 194 31.73 -5.71 26.36
C ARG A 194 32.89 -4.80 26.76
N LYS A 195 33.56 -4.17 25.78
CA LYS A 195 34.66 -3.24 26.03
C LYS A 195 34.21 -2.04 26.88
N ARG A 196 33.02 -1.47 26.61
CA ARG A 196 32.42 -0.42 27.44
C ARG A 196 32.25 -0.91 28.87
N ASN A 197 31.63 -2.07 29.08
CA ASN A 197 31.39 -2.64 30.40
C ASN A 197 32.70 -2.85 31.16
N ASP A 198 33.72 -3.41 30.52
CA ASP A 198 35.04 -3.61 31.11
C ASP A 198 35.69 -2.29 31.55
N LEU A 199 35.60 -1.24 30.71
CA LEU A 199 36.14 0.08 31.04
C LEU A 199 35.37 0.74 32.18
N THR A 200 34.05 0.62 32.20
CA THR A 200 33.20 1.12 33.30
C THR A 200 33.56 0.41 34.61
N LEU A 201 33.68 -0.92 34.58
CA LEU A 201 34.10 -1.71 35.74
C LEU A 201 35.49 -1.30 36.21
N LYS A 202 36.47 -1.18 35.31
CA LYS A 202 37.83 -0.69 35.66
C LYS A 202 37.79 0.68 36.31
N THR A 203 36.96 1.59 35.79
CA THR A 203 36.80 2.95 36.33
C THR A 203 36.20 2.89 37.74
N GLN A 204 35.18 2.06 37.96
CA GLN A 204 34.60 1.82 39.27
C GLN A 204 35.64 1.26 40.25
N TRP A 205 36.42 0.25 39.84
CA TRP A 205 37.50 -0.32 40.67
C TRP A 205 38.55 0.72 41.09
N ILE A 206 38.88 1.66 40.21
CA ILE A 206 39.83 2.74 40.50
C ILE A 206 39.22 3.78 41.46
N GLN A 207 37.92 4.06 41.35
CA GLN A 207 37.22 5.04 42.19
C GLN A 207 36.89 4.52 43.59
N VAL A 208 36.81 3.19 43.78
CA VAL A 208 36.73 2.60 45.12
C VAL A 208 38.04 2.92 45.86
N PRO A 209 38.00 3.51 47.07
CA PRO A 209 39.20 3.79 47.83
C PRO A 209 39.98 2.50 48.02
N THR A 210 41.17 2.43 47.41
CA THR A 210 42.05 1.28 47.59
C THR A 210 42.50 1.29 49.05
N PRO A 211 42.19 0.26 49.87
CA PRO A 211 42.77 0.17 51.19
C PRO A 211 44.31 0.19 51.03
N PRO A 212 45.06 0.85 51.94
CA PRO A 212 46.50 0.93 51.82
C PRO A 212 47.05 -0.48 51.63
N LEU A 213 47.85 -0.69 50.57
CA LEU A 213 48.52 -1.96 50.32
C LEU A 213 49.33 -2.31 51.58
N ILE A 214 48.76 -3.18 52.43
CA ILE A 214 49.47 -3.74 53.57
C ILE A 214 50.64 -4.51 52.96
N PRO A 215 51.89 -4.17 53.27
CA PRO A 215 53.02 -4.88 52.69
C PRO A 215 52.90 -6.35 53.08
N SER A 216 52.76 -7.22 52.07
CA SER A 216 52.71 -8.66 52.26
C SER A 216 53.95 -9.10 53.03
N PRO A 217 53.82 -9.77 54.20
CA PRO A 217 54.97 -10.24 54.98
C PRO A 217 55.76 -11.34 54.25
N TYR A 218 55.30 -11.79 53.08
CA TYR A 218 55.93 -12.87 52.30
C TYR A 218 56.82 -12.39 51.15
N LEU A 219 56.97 -11.10 50.91
CA LEU A 219 58.01 -10.59 50.01
C LEU A 219 59.33 -10.50 50.79
N LYS A 220 60.00 -11.65 50.95
CA LYS A 220 61.42 -11.67 51.33
C LYS A 220 62.16 -10.80 50.31
N ARG A 221 62.70 -9.67 50.77
CA ARG A 221 63.67 -8.87 50.01
C ARG A 221 64.79 -9.82 49.57
N VAL A 222 64.80 -10.19 48.30
CA VAL A 222 65.93 -10.86 47.67
C VAL A 222 67.08 -9.86 47.74
N LYS A 223 68.09 -10.16 48.55
CA LYS A 223 69.31 -9.36 48.57
C LYS A 223 69.98 -9.51 47.20
N PRO A 224 70.43 -8.41 46.56
CA PRO A 224 71.16 -8.52 45.32
C PRO A 224 72.43 -9.35 45.56
N ASN A 225 72.70 -10.30 44.67
CA ASN A 225 73.95 -11.05 44.69
C ASN A 225 75.11 -10.07 44.48
N PRO A 226 76.19 -10.16 45.28
CA PRO A 226 77.38 -9.36 45.05
C PRO A 226 78.00 -9.76 43.71
N ILE A 227 78.39 -8.75 42.94
CA ILE A 227 79.18 -8.91 41.73
C ILE A 227 80.63 -9.11 42.19
N GLU A 228 81.10 -10.34 42.03
CA GLU A 228 82.47 -10.85 41.79
C GLU A 228 82.63 -12.27 42.37
#